data_AF-K0JTP4-F1
#
_entry.id   AF-K0JTP4-F1
#
_cell.length_a   1.000
_cell.length_b   1.000
_cell.length_c   1.000
_cell.angle_alpha   90.00
_cell.angle_beta   90.00
_cell.angle_gamma   90.00
#
_symmetry.space_group_name_H-M   'P 1'
#
loop_
_entity.id
_entity.type
_entity.pdbx_description
1 polymer ?
#
loop_
_entity_poly.entity_id
_entity_poly.type
_entity_poly.pdbx_seq_one_letter_code
_entity_poly.pdbx_strand_id
1 'polypeptide(L)'
;MLVGMSTGTARRIAARALGLAEFGHAHWFFGNLYEAVVRVPDRLADREGGASPVGVGSPVRYYLVGAPLTLPAALAAAVAGWGDRGGRPWLVAAVVCSGVGVGLTAHLVRTVNLDLFFRDRVPSADERKALLRAWYRVNAARLVATGGALVAARVARSRLSR
;
A
#
# COMPACT_ATOMS: atom_id res chain seq x y z
N MET A 1 -12.71 10.05 20.16
CA MET A 1 -13.03 9.47 21.48
C MET A 1 -14.13 8.44 21.28
N LEU A 2 -13.84 7.15 21.41
CA LEU A 2 -14.87 6.12 21.53
C LEU A 2 -15.37 6.16 22.98
N VAL A 3 -16.41 6.94 23.22
CA VAL A 3 -17.02 7.14 24.55
C VAL A 3 -17.61 5.79 25.00
N GLY A 4 -17.12 5.25 26.12
CA GLY A 4 -17.67 4.04 26.76
C GLY A 4 -16.84 2.75 26.66
N MET A 5 -15.73 2.72 25.93
CA MET A 5 -14.86 1.53 25.90
C MET A 5 -13.89 1.50 27.08
N SER A 6 -13.79 0.35 27.76
CA SER A 6 -12.75 0.13 28.77
C SER A 6 -11.35 0.21 28.13
N THR A 7 -10.39 0.75 28.87
CA THR A 7 -8.98 0.91 28.43
C THR A 7 -8.37 -0.41 27.95
N GLY A 8 -8.68 -1.53 28.63
CA GLY A 8 -8.24 -2.86 28.23
C GLY A 8 -8.83 -3.34 26.90
N THR A 9 -10.11 -3.03 26.62
CA THR A 9 -10.74 -3.37 25.33
C THR A 9 -10.17 -2.53 24.19
N ALA A 10 -9.97 -1.23 24.41
CA ALA A 10 -9.35 -0.34 23.42
C ALA A 10 -7.94 -0.80 23.01
N ARG A 11 -7.11 -1.18 24.00
CA ARG A 11 -5.76 -1.71 23.76
C ARG A 11 -5.77 -3.01 22.95
N ARG A 12 -6.69 -3.95 23.24
CA ARG A 12 -6.84 -5.19 22.46
C ARG A 12 -7.26 -4.93 21.02
N ILE A 13 -8.20 -4.01 20.80
CA ILE A 13 -8.63 -3.61 19.46
C ILE A 13 -7.44 -3.00 18.70
N ALA A 14 -6.71 -2.08 19.32
CA ALA A 14 -5.54 -1.46 18.72
C ALA A 14 -4.47 -2.49 18.33
N ALA A 15 -4.15 -3.44 19.22
CA ALA A 15 -3.17 -4.49 18.93
C ALA A 15 -3.59 -5.41 17.78
N ARG A 16 -4.87 -5.80 17.70
CA ARG A 16 -5.40 -6.62 16.60
C ARG A 16 -5.39 -5.85 15.28
N ALA A 17 -5.85 -4.60 15.30
CA ALA A 17 -5.85 -3.73 14.13
C ALA A 17 -4.41 -3.49 13.61
N LEU A 18 -3.43 -3.30 14.51
CA LEU A 18 -2.01 -3.24 14.13
C LEU A 18 -1.49 -4.55 13.54
N GLY A 19 -1.92 -5.71 14.04
CA GLY A 19 -1.54 -6.99 13.44
C GLY A 19 -2.06 -7.14 12.00
N LEU A 20 -3.31 -6.72 11.76
CA LEU A 20 -3.88 -6.68 10.42
C LEU A 20 -3.15 -5.67 9.52
N ALA A 21 -2.86 -4.48 10.03
CA ALA A 21 -2.11 -3.46 9.30
C ALA A 21 -0.68 -3.94 8.99
N GLU A 22 0.02 -4.57 9.93
CA GLU A 22 1.36 -5.14 9.74
C GLU A 22 1.35 -6.17 8.59
N PHE A 23 0.42 -7.12 8.62
CA PHE A 23 0.27 -8.11 7.56
C PHE A 23 -0.07 -7.47 6.20
N GLY A 24 -1.02 -6.54 6.17
CA GLY A 24 -1.41 -5.83 4.96
C GLY A 24 -0.28 -5.03 4.32
N HIS A 25 0.49 -4.29 5.14
CA HIS A 25 1.67 -3.57 4.66
C HIS A 25 2.79 -4.49 4.20
N ALA A 26 3.01 -5.63 4.87
CA ALA A 26 3.99 -6.61 4.43
C ALA A 26 3.61 -7.18 3.05
N HIS A 27 2.36 -7.65 2.90
CA HIS A 27 1.84 -8.14 1.62
C HIS A 27 2.00 -7.08 0.51
N TRP A 28 1.65 -5.82 0.80
CA TRP A 28 1.76 -4.73 -0.16
C TRP A 28 3.21 -4.41 -0.53
N PHE A 29 4.10 -4.33 0.45
CA PHE A 29 5.53 -4.09 0.23
C PHE A 29 6.14 -5.19 -0.64
N PHE A 30 5.94 -6.46 -0.27
CA PHE A 30 6.51 -7.59 -1.00
C PHE A 30 5.91 -7.75 -2.40
N GLY A 31 4.61 -7.45 -2.58
CA GLY A 31 3.99 -7.42 -3.91
C GLY A 31 4.66 -6.42 -4.85
N ASN A 32 4.83 -5.17 -4.39
CA ASN A 32 5.50 -4.14 -5.19
C ASN A 32 6.99 -4.43 -5.42
N LEU A 33 7.66 -5.06 -4.45
CA LEU A 33 9.07 -5.43 -4.57
C LEU A 33 9.23 -6.55 -5.60
N TYR A 34 8.37 -7.56 -5.52
CA TYR A 34 8.31 -8.65 -6.49
C TYR A 34 8.11 -8.10 -7.90
N GLU A 35 7.13 -7.22 -8.11
CA GLU A 35 6.87 -6.62 -9.42
C GLU A 35 8.11 -5.89 -9.98
N ALA A 36 8.83 -5.17 -9.13
CA ALA A 36 10.03 -4.45 -9.53
C ALA A 36 11.20 -5.40 -9.86
N VAL A 37 11.47 -6.38 -9.00
CA VAL A 37 12.57 -7.35 -9.18
C VAL A 37 12.33 -8.20 -10.42
N VAL A 38 11.10 -8.67 -10.56
CA VAL A 38 10.72 -9.53 -11.68
C VAL A 38 10.48 -8.70 -12.93
N ARG A 39 10.42 -7.36 -12.89
CA ARG A 39 10.14 -6.50 -14.04
C ARG A 39 8.81 -6.83 -14.72
N VAL A 40 7.78 -7.03 -13.90
CA VAL A 40 6.41 -7.28 -14.38
C VAL A 40 5.93 -6.18 -15.35
N PRO A 41 6.14 -4.87 -15.08
CA PRO A 41 5.72 -3.81 -15.98
C PRO A 41 6.31 -3.94 -17.39
N ASP A 42 7.59 -4.28 -17.51
CA ASP A 42 8.26 -4.44 -18.79
C ASP A 42 7.62 -5.59 -19.58
N ARG A 43 7.41 -6.75 -18.94
CA ARG A 43 6.77 -7.90 -19.58
C ARG A 43 5.32 -7.62 -20.01
N LEU A 44 4.60 -6.79 -19.26
CA LEU A 44 3.25 -6.38 -19.63
C LEU A 44 3.26 -5.38 -20.78
N ALA A 45 4.22 -4.45 -20.80
CA ALA A 45 4.33 -3.43 -21.83
C ALA A 45 4.81 -3.98 -23.19
N ASP A 46 5.46 -5.16 -23.19
CA ASP A 46 5.90 -5.84 -24.41
C ASP A 46 4.85 -6.82 -24.98
N ARG A 47 3.68 -7.00 -24.33
CA ARG A 47 2.59 -7.83 -24.89
C ARG A 47 1.87 -7.09 -26.02
N GLU A 48 1.73 -7.75 -27.17
CA GLU A 48 0.88 -7.26 -28.26
C GLU A 48 -0.61 -7.48 -27.90
N GLY A 49 -1.40 -6.41 -27.95
CA GLY A 49 -2.81 -6.39 -27.56
C GLY A 49 -3.02 -5.80 -26.17
N GLY A 50 -3.75 -4.69 -26.08
CA GLY A 50 -4.05 -4.01 -24.82
C GLY A 50 -4.64 -4.98 -23.80
N ALA A 51 -4.01 -5.10 -22.63
CA ALA A 51 -4.55 -5.93 -21.55
C ALA A 51 -5.79 -5.24 -20.99
N SER A 52 -6.92 -5.92 -20.81
CA SER A 52 -8.07 -5.30 -20.13
C SER A 52 -7.76 -5.03 -18.65
N PRO A 53 -8.17 -3.89 -18.06
CA PRO A 53 -7.98 -3.59 -16.63
C PRO A 53 -8.58 -4.61 -15.69
N VAL A 54 -9.54 -5.39 -16.17
CA VAL A 54 -10.21 -6.47 -15.46
C VAL A 54 -10.13 -7.79 -16.22
N GLY A 55 -9.29 -7.90 -17.25
CA GLY A 55 -9.11 -9.12 -18.04
C GLY A 55 -8.39 -10.25 -17.29
N VAL A 56 -8.39 -11.44 -17.89
CA VAL A 56 -7.58 -12.57 -17.44
C VAL A 56 -6.11 -12.16 -17.47
N GLY A 57 -5.43 -12.23 -16.33
CA GLY A 57 -4.04 -11.77 -16.16
C GLY A 57 -3.88 -10.33 -15.66
N SER A 58 -4.97 -9.57 -15.42
CA SER A 58 -4.88 -8.22 -14.87
C SER A 58 -4.30 -8.21 -13.45
N PRO A 59 -3.22 -7.43 -13.19
CA PRO A 59 -2.66 -7.24 -11.85
C PRO A 59 -3.69 -6.71 -10.83
N VAL A 60 -4.69 -5.96 -11.31
CA VAL A 60 -5.73 -5.34 -10.47
C VAL A 60 -6.50 -6.38 -9.66
N ARG A 61 -6.75 -7.57 -10.23
CA ARG A 61 -7.49 -8.65 -9.54
C ARG A 61 -6.75 -9.19 -8.31
N TYR A 62 -5.43 -9.21 -8.33
CA TYR A 62 -4.61 -9.67 -7.19
C TYR A 62 -4.46 -8.59 -6.11
N TYR A 63 -4.42 -7.31 -6.50
CA TYR A 63 -4.30 -6.20 -5.56
C TYR A 63 -5.61 -5.84 -4.83
N LEU A 64 -6.77 -6.09 -5.45
CA LEU A 64 -8.08 -5.78 -4.90
C LEU A 64 -8.39 -6.48 -3.58
N VAL A 65 -7.81 -7.66 -3.33
CA VAL A 65 -8.11 -8.45 -2.12
C VAL A 65 -7.26 -8.01 -0.91
N GLY A 66 -6.05 -7.50 -1.13
CA GLY A 66 -5.09 -7.22 -0.04
C GLY A 66 -4.99 -5.75 0.40
N ALA A 67 -5.10 -4.79 -0.53
CA ALA A 67 -4.89 -3.38 -0.23
C ALA A 67 -6.01 -2.67 0.57
N PRO A 68 -7.32 -2.93 0.36
CA PRO A 68 -8.36 -2.04 0.89
C PRO A 68 -8.54 -2.09 2.41
N LEU A 69 -8.03 -3.11 3.10
CA LEU A 69 -8.17 -3.23 4.56
C LEU A 69 -6.98 -2.65 5.34
N THR A 70 -5.87 -2.34 4.66
CA THR A 70 -4.61 -1.97 5.32
C THR A 70 -4.69 -0.58 5.98
N LEU A 71 -5.13 0.44 5.24
CA LEU A 71 -5.31 1.79 5.78
C LEU A 71 -6.44 1.88 6.83
N PRO A 72 -7.63 1.28 6.62
CA PRO A 72 -8.66 1.21 7.67
C PRO A 72 -8.17 0.55 8.96
N ALA A 73 -7.37 -0.52 8.87
CA ALA A 73 -6.77 -1.15 10.04
C ALA A 73 -5.79 -0.21 10.77
N ALA A 74 -4.94 0.53 10.05
CA ALA A 74 -4.05 1.52 10.64
C ALA A 74 -4.83 2.67 11.32
N LEU A 75 -5.92 3.14 10.70
CA LEU A 75 -6.80 4.16 11.28
C LEU A 75 -7.52 3.66 12.54
N ALA A 76 -8.08 2.44 12.50
CA ALA A 76 -8.71 1.81 13.65
C ALA A 76 -7.73 1.66 14.83
N ALA A 77 -6.49 1.26 14.54
CA ALA A 77 -5.41 1.22 15.51
C ALA A 77 -5.10 2.60 16.10
N ALA A 78 -4.99 3.64 15.26
CA ALA A 78 -4.72 5.00 15.71
C ALA A 78 -5.83 5.55 16.60
N VAL A 79 -7.10 5.30 16.27
CA VAL A 79 -8.25 5.73 17.06
C VAL A 79 -8.32 4.99 18.40
N ALA A 80 -8.20 3.66 18.39
CA ALA A 80 -8.28 2.83 19.60
C ALA A 80 -7.05 2.98 20.51
N GLY A 81 -5.87 3.21 19.92
CA GLY A 81 -4.59 3.35 20.62
C GLY A 81 -4.22 4.78 21.00
N TRP A 82 -5.06 5.78 20.68
CA TRP A 82 -4.71 7.20 20.81
C TRP A 82 -4.27 7.62 22.23
N GLY A 83 -4.82 6.95 23.26
CA GLY A 83 -4.48 7.20 24.67
C GLY A 83 -3.04 6.85 25.04
N ASP A 84 -2.37 5.98 24.29
CA ASP A 84 -0.98 5.60 24.54
C ASP A 84 -0.02 6.67 23.99
N ARG A 85 0.46 7.55 24.88
CA ARG A 85 1.42 8.61 24.51
C ARG A 85 2.74 8.06 23.97
N GLY A 86 3.17 6.88 24.40
CA GLY A 86 4.41 6.24 23.95
C GLY A 86 4.31 5.67 22.54
N GLY A 87 3.16 5.12 22.16
CA GLY A 87 2.88 4.58 20.83
C GLY A 87 2.36 5.60 19.82
N ARG A 88 1.82 6.74 20.26
CA ARG A 88 1.15 7.72 19.39
C ARG A 88 1.97 8.19 18.18
N PRO A 89 3.27 8.55 18.29
CA PRO A 89 4.05 8.95 17.11
C PRO A 89 4.12 7.85 16.05
N TRP A 90 4.18 6.59 16.47
CA TRP A 90 4.23 5.43 15.58
C TRP A 90 2.87 5.10 14.96
N LEU A 91 1.77 5.32 15.69
CA LEU A 91 0.41 5.23 15.14
C LEU A 91 0.20 6.28 14.04
N VAL A 92 0.63 7.53 14.28
CA VAL A 92 0.58 8.61 13.29
C VAL A 92 1.46 8.27 12.08
N ALA A 93 2.71 7.85 12.30
CA ALA A 93 3.62 7.46 11.22
C ALA A 93 3.02 6.33 10.38
N ALA A 94 2.44 5.30 11.00
CA ALA A 94 1.78 4.22 10.28
C ALA A 94 0.65 4.74 9.38
N VAL A 95 -0.25 5.59 9.90
CA VAL A 95 -1.35 6.18 9.13
C VAL A 95 -0.85 7.07 7.99
N VAL A 96 0.11 7.95 8.25
CA VAL A 96 0.67 8.87 7.24
C VAL A 96 1.34 8.09 6.12
N CYS A 97 2.22 7.15 6.46
CA CYS A 97 2.89 6.29 5.47
C CYS A 97 1.89 5.44 4.69
N SER A 98 0.85 4.91 5.33
CA SER A 98 -0.27 4.19 4.66
C SER A 98 -0.96 5.11 3.64
N GLY A 99 -1.33 6.32 4.06
CA GLY A 99 -2.01 7.31 3.21
C GLY A 99 -1.17 7.73 2.01
N VAL A 100 0.13 7.97 2.21
CA VAL A 100 1.08 8.24 1.13
C VAL A 100 1.15 7.06 0.15
N GLY A 101 1.24 5.82 0.65
CA GLY A 101 1.22 4.62 -0.20
C GLY A 101 -0.05 4.50 -1.05
N VAL A 102 -1.21 4.82 -0.48
CA VAL A 102 -2.50 4.86 -1.21
C VAL A 102 -2.49 5.96 -2.26
N GLY A 103 -2.08 7.18 -1.90
CA GLY A 103 -1.99 8.30 -2.83
C GLY A 103 -1.06 8.04 -4.01
N LEU A 104 0.13 7.49 -3.74
CA LEU A 104 1.09 7.10 -4.79
C LEU A 104 0.55 5.99 -5.68
N THR A 105 -0.25 5.06 -5.13
CA THR A 105 -0.88 4.00 -5.93
C THR A 105 -1.96 4.55 -6.83
N ALA A 106 -2.83 5.42 -6.31
CA ALA A 106 -3.84 6.10 -7.11
C ALA A 106 -3.20 6.95 -8.22
N HIS A 107 -2.12 7.67 -7.88
CA HIS A 107 -1.33 8.43 -8.85
C HIS A 107 -0.75 7.51 -9.94
N LEU A 108 0.01 6.48 -9.57
CA LEU A 108 0.64 5.53 -10.51
C LEU A 108 -0.38 4.85 -11.41
N VAL A 109 -1.53 4.46 -10.87
CA VAL A 109 -2.60 3.87 -11.69
C VAL A 109 -3.10 4.88 -12.72
N ARG A 110 -3.44 6.10 -12.28
CA ARG A 110 -4.06 7.12 -13.12
C ARG A 110 -3.12 7.68 -14.18
N THR A 111 -1.85 7.90 -13.85
CA THR A 111 -0.89 8.61 -14.72
C THR A 111 0.08 7.71 -15.47
N VAL A 112 0.19 6.44 -15.08
CA VAL A 112 1.13 5.51 -15.69
C VAL A 112 0.45 4.23 -16.15
N ASN A 113 -0.25 3.50 -15.27
CA ASN A 113 -0.77 2.19 -15.66
C ASN A 113 -1.86 2.29 -16.73
N LEU A 114 -2.76 3.28 -16.63
CA LEU A 114 -3.78 3.50 -17.65
C LEU A 114 -3.17 3.76 -19.04
N ASP A 115 -2.15 4.62 -19.10
CA ASP A 115 -1.50 4.95 -20.37
C ASP A 115 -0.59 3.83 -20.89
N LEU A 116 0.07 3.10 -19.99
CA LEU A 116 1.04 2.06 -20.34
C LEU A 116 0.37 0.74 -20.75
N PHE A 117 -0.74 0.36 -20.11
CA PHE A 117 -1.34 -0.96 -20.26
C PHE A 117 -2.75 -0.94 -20.86
N PHE A 118 -3.48 0.17 -20.73
CA PHE A 118 -4.92 0.22 -20.94
C PHE A 118 -5.37 1.22 -22.02
N ARG A 119 -4.44 1.83 -22.75
CA ARG A 119 -4.76 2.78 -23.84
C ARG A 119 -4.97 2.02 -25.17
N ASP A 120 -5.86 2.52 -26.02
CA ASP A 120 -6.23 1.89 -27.30
C ASP A 120 -5.10 1.91 -28.36
N ARG A 121 -4.17 2.85 -28.23
CA ARG A 121 -3.00 2.98 -29.11
C ARG A 121 -1.78 2.34 -28.46
N VAL A 122 -0.95 1.58 -29.18
CA VAL A 122 0.34 1.14 -28.61
C VAL A 122 1.25 2.36 -28.36
N PRO A 123 1.86 2.54 -27.16
CA PRO A 123 2.85 3.58 -26.91
C PRO A 123 4.05 3.49 -27.85
N SER A 124 4.59 4.65 -28.27
CA SER A 124 5.88 4.63 -28.97
C SER A 124 6.98 4.07 -28.06
N ALA A 125 8.10 3.62 -28.63
CA ALA A 125 9.20 3.08 -27.82
C ALA A 125 9.70 4.08 -26.77
N ASP A 126 9.77 5.36 -27.12
CA ASP A 126 10.20 6.43 -26.21
C ASP A 126 9.16 6.74 -25.13
N GLU A 127 7.87 6.77 -25.49
CA GLU A 127 6.75 6.91 -24.53
C GLU A 127 6.77 5.75 -23.53
N ARG A 128 6.89 4.51 -24.01
CA ARG A 128 6.96 3.30 -23.18
C ARG A 128 8.12 3.39 -22.19
N LYS A 129 9.31 3.78 -22.66
CA LYS A 129 10.49 3.95 -21.83
C LYS A 129 10.29 5.04 -20.77
N ALA A 130 9.64 6.15 -21.11
CA ALA A 130 9.33 7.21 -20.16
C ALA A 130 8.34 6.76 -19.07
N LEU A 131 7.27 6.08 -19.47
CA LEU A 131 6.26 5.54 -18.55
C LEU A 131 6.83 4.47 -17.63
N LEU A 132 7.66 3.55 -18.13
CA LEU A 132 8.35 2.56 -17.30
C LEU A 132 9.28 3.22 -16.27
N ARG A 133 10.06 4.23 -16.66
CA ARG A 133 10.89 4.98 -15.70
C ARG A 133 10.06 5.66 -14.63
N ALA A 134 8.93 6.27 -15.01
CA ALA A 134 8.00 6.87 -14.05
C ALA A 134 7.43 5.80 -13.10
N TRP A 135 7.03 4.64 -13.63
CA TRP A 135 6.54 3.51 -12.86
C TRP A 135 7.54 3.10 -11.78
N TYR A 136 8.80 2.84 -12.14
CA TYR A 136 9.83 2.40 -11.20
C TYR A 136 10.14 3.44 -10.13
N ARG A 137 10.18 4.73 -10.50
CA ARG A 137 10.41 5.82 -9.54
C ARG A 137 9.28 5.92 -8.51
N VAL A 138 8.03 5.88 -8.97
CA VAL A 138 6.88 5.94 -8.08
C VAL A 138 6.76 4.66 -7.26
N ASN A 139 7.08 3.50 -7.83
CA ASN A 139 7.10 2.23 -7.09
C ASN A 139 8.16 2.22 -5.99
N ALA A 140 9.35 2.78 -6.22
CA ALA A 140 10.36 2.94 -5.16
C ALA A 140 9.83 3.80 -4.01
N ALA A 141 9.14 4.91 -4.30
CA ALA A 141 8.49 5.72 -3.27
C ALA A 141 7.38 4.95 -2.53
N ARG A 142 6.61 4.10 -3.24
CA ARG A 142 5.61 3.21 -2.63
C ARG A 142 6.25 2.19 -1.69
N LEU A 143 7.41 1.63 -2.04
CA LEU A 143 8.16 0.72 -1.17
C LEU A 143 8.63 1.41 0.10
N VAL A 144 9.15 2.64 -0.01
CA VAL A 144 9.53 3.44 1.18
C VAL A 144 8.32 3.71 2.07
N ALA A 145 7.19 4.13 1.48
CA ALA A 145 5.97 4.41 2.23
C ALA A 145 5.41 3.16 2.92
N THR A 146 5.26 2.05 2.18
CA THR A 146 4.71 0.80 2.74
C THR A 146 5.65 0.15 3.74
N GLY A 147 6.97 0.20 3.52
CA GLY A 147 7.98 -0.23 4.48
C GLY A 147 7.99 0.62 5.75
N GLY A 148 7.87 1.94 5.61
CA GLY A 148 7.73 2.86 6.74
C GLY A 148 6.48 2.58 7.57
N ALA A 149 5.35 2.32 6.91
CA ALA A 149 4.11 1.95 7.57
C ALA A 149 4.22 0.60 8.31
N LEU A 150 4.87 -0.40 7.68
CA LEU A 150 5.14 -1.70 8.30
C LEU A 150 5.96 -1.58 9.58
N VAL A 151 7.09 -0.86 9.51
CA VAL A 151 7.97 -0.63 10.67
C VAL A 151 7.20 0.13 11.76
N ALA A 152 6.49 1.19 11.39
CA ALA A 152 5.74 1.99 12.35
C ALA A 152 4.63 1.18 13.05
N ALA A 153 3.89 0.36 12.31
CA ALA A 153 2.86 -0.51 12.86
C ALA A 153 3.46 -1.54 13.84
N ARG A 154 4.60 -2.15 13.48
CA ARG A 154 5.31 -3.12 14.33
C ARG A 154 5.83 -2.47 15.62
N VAL A 155 6.44 -1.29 15.52
CA VAL A 155 6.93 -0.55 16.70
C VAL A 155 5.76 -0.14 17.60
N ALA A 156 4.67 0.41 17.03
CA ALA A 156 3.47 0.76 17.79
C ALA A 156 2.91 -0.45 18.54
N ARG A 157 2.84 -1.61 17.89
CA ARG A 157 2.32 -2.85 18.48
C ARG A 157 3.18 -3.32 19.65
N SER A 158 4.50 -3.27 19.51
CA SER A 158 5.45 -3.65 20.58
C SER A 158 5.39 -2.73 21.81
N ARG A 159 4.95 -1.48 21.62
CA ARG A 159 4.77 -0.51 22.71
C ARG A 159 3.44 -0.69 23.42
N LEU A 160 2.38 -1.08 22.70
CA LEU A 160 1.08 -1.38 23.29
C LEU A 160 1.04 -2.69 24.09
N SER A 161 1.99 -3.59 23.85
CA SER A 161 2.13 -4.85 24.59
C SER A 161 2.98 -4.73 25.87
N ARG A 162 3.56 -3.56 26.13
CA ARG A 162 4.23 -3.23 27.40
C ARG A 162 3.24 -2.53 28.34
#